data_AF-A0A9D5N8G2-F1
#
_entry.id   AF-A0A9D5N8G2-F1
#
_cell.length_a   1.000
_cell.length_b   1.000
_cell.length_c   1.000
_cell.angle_alpha   90.00
_cell.angle_beta   90.00
_cell.angle_gamma   90.00
#
_symmetry.space_group_name_H-M   'P 1'
#
loop_
_entity.id
_entity.type
_entity.pdbx_description
1 polymer ?
#
loop_
_entity_poly.entity_id
_entity_poly.type
_entity_poly.pdbx_seq_one_letter_code
_entity_poly.pdbx_strand_id
1 'polypeptide(L)'
;MYYEELKQIIRSVLQQGLSGQSLMDALTANVNPTEIYASDDMLVTDSYFSLLHFATGEEMVTDAEWKYFLDCLNGNRVYNLEEKLQMTDKNSIGGSV
;
A
#
# COMPACT_ATOMS: atom_id res chain seq x y z
N MET A 1 9.21 -1.07 11.40
CA MET A 1 8.74 -2.47 11.45
C MET A 1 8.15 -2.83 10.08
N TYR A 2 8.45 -3.98 9.51
CA TYR A 2 7.99 -4.43 8.17
C TYR A 2 8.33 -3.55 6.94
N TYR A 3 9.26 -2.60 7.04
CA TYR A 3 9.55 -1.69 5.93
C TYR A 3 10.08 -2.43 4.70
N GLU A 4 10.94 -3.42 4.89
CA GLU A 4 11.54 -4.15 3.77
C GLU A 4 10.55 -5.11 3.12
N GLU A 5 9.74 -5.79 3.91
CA GLU A 5 8.69 -6.69 3.47
C GLU A 5 7.65 -5.93 2.64
N LEU A 6 7.16 -4.80 3.16
CA LEU A 6 6.21 -3.94 2.43
C LEU A 6 6.82 -3.37 1.15
N LYS A 7 8.09 -2.94 1.16
CA LYS A 7 8.79 -2.50 -0.07
C LYS A 7 8.84 -3.60 -1.12
N GLN A 8 9.17 -4.82 -0.74
CA GLN A 8 9.28 -5.94 -1.68
C GLN A 8 7.92 -6.30 -2.28
N ILE A 9 6.87 -6.30 -1.47
CA ILE A 9 5.51 -6.58 -1.93
C ILE A 9 5.04 -5.48 -2.90
N ILE A 10 5.20 -4.20 -2.54
CA ILE A 10 4.79 -3.07 -3.42
C ILE A 10 5.58 -3.08 -4.74
N ARG A 11 6.88 -3.38 -4.72
CA ARG A 11 7.67 -3.55 -5.96
C ARG A 11 7.13 -4.68 -6.83
N SER A 12 6.67 -5.77 -6.23
CA SER A 12 6.09 -6.90 -6.96
C SER A 12 4.75 -6.52 -7.59
N VAL A 13 3.90 -5.75 -6.90
CA VAL A 13 2.66 -5.19 -7.46
C VAL A 13 2.98 -4.32 -8.70
N LEU A 14 3.92 -3.38 -8.59
CA LEU A 14 4.29 -2.48 -9.68
C LEU A 14 4.93 -3.17 -10.89
N GLN A 15 5.69 -4.26 -10.69
CA GLN A 15 6.45 -4.90 -11.76
C GLN A 15 5.71 -6.07 -12.42
N GLN A 16 4.97 -6.85 -11.65
CA GLN A 16 4.45 -8.14 -12.08
C GLN A 16 2.95 -8.16 -12.28
N GLY A 17 2.22 -7.15 -11.77
CA GLY A 17 0.75 -7.14 -11.81
C GLY A 17 0.19 -8.35 -11.05
N LEU A 18 0.51 -8.45 -9.76
CA LEU A 18 0.08 -9.57 -8.93
C LEU A 18 -1.44 -9.72 -8.92
N SER A 19 -1.92 -10.96 -9.01
CA SER A 19 -3.32 -11.26 -8.71
C SER A 19 -3.61 -11.02 -7.22
N GLY A 20 -4.86 -10.72 -6.87
CA GLY A 20 -5.26 -10.51 -5.48
C GLY A 20 -4.89 -11.69 -4.56
N GLN A 21 -5.05 -12.93 -5.02
CA GLN A 21 -4.65 -14.12 -4.25
C GLN A 21 -3.15 -14.18 -4.02
N SER A 22 -2.33 -13.95 -5.05
CA SER A 22 -0.87 -13.96 -4.91
C SER A 22 -0.37 -12.87 -3.97
N LEU A 23 -1.06 -11.72 -3.96
CA LEU A 23 -0.77 -10.65 -3.02
C LEU A 23 -1.18 -11.01 -1.59
N MET A 24 -2.34 -11.62 -1.39
CA MET A 24 -2.77 -12.13 -0.07
C MET A 24 -1.79 -13.15 0.50
N ASP A 25 -1.31 -14.08 -0.33
CA ASP A 25 -0.33 -15.09 0.07
C ASP A 25 0.99 -14.41 0.49
N ALA A 26 1.44 -13.42 -0.26
CA ALA A 26 2.63 -12.64 0.07
C ALA A 26 2.49 -11.86 1.38
N LEU A 27 1.34 -11.21 1.61
CA LEU A 27 1.07 -10.50 2.85
C LEU A 27 1.07 -11.45 4.06
N THR A 28 0.35 -12.57 3.95
CA THR A 28 0.21 -13.55 5.04
C THR A 28 1.53 -14.25 5.37
N ALA A 29 2.39 -14.48 4.37
CA ALA A 29 3.67 -15.13 4.57
C ALA A 29 4.74 -14.22 5.21
N ASN A 30 4.64 -12.89 5.01
CA ASN A 30 5.72 -11.97 5.35
C ASN A 30 5.36 -10.93 6.43
N VAL A 31 4.07 -10.71 6.71
CA VAL A 31 3.62 -9.67 7.64
C VAL A 31 2.68 -10.26 8.68
N ASN A 32 2.98 -10.05 9.96
CA ASN A 32 2.09 -10.44 11.06
C ASN A 32 1.02 -9.36 11.26
N PRO A 33 -0.27 -9.62 10.95
CA PRO A 33 -1.31 -8.61 11.09
C PRO A 33 -1.47 -8.15 12.54
N THR A 34 -1.26 -9.02 13.53
CA THR A 34 -1.36 -8.66 14.96
C THR A 34 -0.38 -7.56 15.34
N GLU A 35 0.84 -7.60 14.80
CA GLU A 35 1.86 -6.58 15.03
C GLU A 35 1.54 -5.28 14.30
N ILE A 36 0.94 -5.37 13.11
CA ILE A 36 0.45 -4.19 12.37
C ILE A 36 -0.68 -3.50 13.16
N TYR A 37 -1.67 -4.24 13.65
CA TYR A 37 -2.77 -3.68 14.43
C TYR A 37 -2.31 -2.99 15.73
N ALA A 38 -1.19 -3.42 16.29
CA ALA A 38 -0.59 -2.82 17.49
C ALA A 38 0.42 -1.69 17.17
N SER A 39 0.65 -1.39 15.89
CA SER A 39 1.65 -0.41 15.44
C SER A 39 1.10 1.01 15.44
N ASP A 40 1.84 1.95 16.03
CA ASP A 40 1.60 3.39 15.90
C ASP A 40 2.26 4.00 14.65
N ASP A 41 3.02 3.21 13.89
CA ASP A 41 3.63 3.65 12.63
C ASP A 41 2.56 3.70 11.52
N MET A 42 2.05 4.90 11.28
CA MET A 42 0.99 5.17 10.30
C MET A 42 1.38 4.81 8.86
N LEU A 43 2.67 4.92 8.50
CA LEU A 43 3.12 4.54 7.16
C LEU A 43 3.00 3.02 6.98
N VAL A 44 3.40 2.26 7.99
CA VAL A 44 3.34 0.79 7.97
C VAL A 44 1.90 0.30 7.94
N THR A 45 1.04 0.85 8.79
CA THR A 45 -0.37 0.45 8.85
C THR A 45 -1.09 0.80 7.56
N ASP A 46 -0.96 2.03 7.05
CA ASP A 46 -1.65 2.45 5.82
C ASP A 46 -1.14 1.69 4.58
N SER A 47 0.17 1.43 4.49
CA SER A 47 0.73 0.60 3.40
C SER A 47 0.17 -0.81 3.43
N TYR A 48 0.08 -1.42 4.62
CA TYR A 48 -0.45 -2.78 4.78
C TYR A 48 -1.94 -2.86 4.41
N PHE A 49 -2.78 -1.96 4.94
CA PHE A 49 -4.21 -1.99 4.65
C PHE A 49 -4.51 -1.64 3.20
N SER A 50 -3.75 -0.73 2.58
CA SER A 50 -3.87 -0.46 1.15
C SER A 50 -3.57 -1.71 0.31
N LEU A 51 -2.53 -2.47 0.66
CA LEU A 51 -2.22 -3.75 0.00
C LEU A 51 -3.32 -4.80 0.24
N LEU A 52 -3.85 -4.88 1.47
CA LEU A 52 -4.92 -5.80 1.84
C LEU A 52 -6.20 -5.51 1.04
N HIS A 53 -6.67 -4.26 1.03
CA HIS A 53 -7.85 -3.84 0.30
C HIS A 53 -7.68 -3.99 -1.22
N PHE A 54 -6.48 -3.73 -1.74
CA PHE A 54 -6.18 -3.99 -3.15
C PHE A 54 -6.26 -5.49 -3.45
N ALA A 55 -5.76 -6.35 -2.56
CA ALA A 55 -5.79 -7.79 -2.74
C ALA A 55 -7.22 -8.37 -2.68
N THR A 56 -8.10 -7.80 -1.86
CA THR A 56 -9.52 -8.18 -1.76
C THR A 56 -10.42 -7.51 -2.80
N GLY A 57 -9.90 -6.53 -3.54
CA GLY A 57 -10.66 -5.74 -4.52
C GLY A 57 -11.56 -4.67 -3.90
N GLU A 58 -11.35 -4.34 -2.62
CA GLU A 58 -12.07 -3.27 -1.91
C GLU A 58 -11.60 -1.87 -2.31
N GLU A 59 -10.31 -1.72 -2.65
CA GLU A 59 -9.70 -0.44 -3.03
C GLU A 59 -8.86 -0.59 -4.29
N MET A 60 -9.05 0.31 -5.25
CA MET A 60 -8.14 0.45 -6.38
C MET A 60 -7.06 1.45 -6.00
N VAL A 61 -5.81 1.02 -5.99
CA VAL A 61 -4.66 1.85 -5.66
C VAL A 61 -3.80 2.02 -6.91
N THR A 62 -3.46 3.25 -7.24
CA THR A 62 -2.72 3.58 -8.46
C THR A 62 -1.21 3.40 -8.31
N ASP A 63 -0.51 3.26 -9.44
CA ASP A 63 0.97 3.26 -9.48
C ASP A 63 1.59 4.48 -8.79
N ALA A 64 0.92 5.64 -8.84
CA ALA A 64 1.39 6.86 -8.20
C ALA A 64 1.35 6.74 -6.66
N GLU A 65 0.28 6.14 -6.13
CA GLU A 65 0.14 5.86 -4.71
C GLU A 65 1.14 4.78 -4.25
N TRP A 66 1.35 3.74 -5.06
CA TRP A 66 2.38 2.72 -4.77
C TRP A 66 3.80 3.29 -4.74
N LYS A 67 4.12 4.19 -5.67
CA LYS A 67 5.41 4.90 -5.67
C LYS A 67 5.54 5.82 -4.46
N TYR A 68 4.47 6.49 -4.07
CA TYR A 68 4.43 7.32 -2.87
C TYR A 68 4.77 6.50 -1.61
N PHE A 69 4.14 5.33 -1.42
CA PHE A 69 4.48 4.43 -0.32
C PHE A 69 5.94 3.99 -0.37
N LEU A 70 6.46 3.62 -1.54
CA LEU A 70 7.87 3.24 -1.67
C LEU A 70 8.83 4.37 -1.31
N ASP A 71 8.56 5.60 -1.75
CA ASP A 71 9.40 6.76 -1.40
C ASP A 71 9.41 7.00 0.10
N CYS A 72 8.24 6.87 0.75
CA CYS A 72 8.12 7.00 2.19
C CYS A 72 8.86 5.89 2.94
N LEU A 73 8.68 4.63 2.54
CA LEU A 73 9.35 3.48 3.15
C LEU A 73 10.88 3.53 2.93
N ASN A 74 11.35 4.11 1.82
CA ASN A 74 12.78 4.30 1.58
C ASN A 74 13.38 5.46 2.39
N GLY A 75 12.56 6.26 3.07
CA GLY A 75 13.00 7.48 3.76
C GLY A 75 13.33 8.64 2.82
N ASN A 76 12.95 8.54 1.54
CA ASN A 76 13.11 9.61 0.55
C ASN A 76 12.04 10.69 0.70
N ARG A 77 10.93 10.34 1.36
CA ARG A 77 9.78 11.20 1.59
C ARG A 77 9.23 10.98 3.00
N VAL A 78 8.74 12.03 3.64
CA VAL A 78 8.02 11.89 4.92
C VAL A 78 6.57 11.54 4.61
N TYR A 79 6.07 10.47 5.23
CA TYR A 79 4.68 10.06 5.07
C TYR A 79 3.72 11.13 5.62
N ASN A 80 2.72 11.44 4.81
CA ASN A 80 1.62 12.35 5.13
C ASN A 80 0.31 11.78 4.58
N LEU A 81 -0.67 11.58 5.46
CA LEU A 81 -1.96 11.00 5.10
C LEU A 81 -2.80 11.94 4.21
N GLU A 82 -2.82 13.24 4.49
CA GLU A 82 -3.58 14.21 3.69
C GLU A 82 -3.10 14.26 2.24
N GLU A 83 -1.78 14.19 2.04
CA GLU A 83 -1.19 14.09 0.71
C GLU A 83 -1.62 12.79 0.00
N LYS A 84 -1.58 11.64 0.69
CA LYS A 84 -2.04 10.36 0.12
C LYS A 84 -3.50 10.45 -0.34
N LEU A 85 -4.37 10.96 0.53
CA LEU A 85 -5.80 11.11 0.22
C LEU A 85 -6.04 12.05 -0.98
N GLN A 86 -5.28 13.13 -1.11
CA GLN A 86 -5.37 14.00 -2.30
C GLN A 86 -4.96 13.28 -3.59
N MET A 87 -4.05 12.30 -3.54
CA MET A 87 -3.70 11.47 -4.71
C MET A 87 -4.87 10.55 -5.06
N THR A 88 -5.48 9.90 -4.07
CA THR A 88 -6.65 9.04 -4.23
C THR A 88 -7.86 9.80 -4.81
N ASP A 89 -8.17 10.98 -4.26
CA ASP A 89 -9.32 11.80 -4.69
C ASP A 89 -9.16 12.31 -6.13
N LYS A 90 -7.95 12.74 -6.52
CA LYS A 90 -7.68 13.18 -7.90
C LYS A 90 -7.88 12.06 -8.92
N ASN A 91 -7.66 10.81 -8.51
CA ASN A 91 -7.89 9.64 -9.34
C ASN A 91 -9.39 9.26 -9.44
N SER A 92 -10.24 9.79 -8.54
CA SER A 92 -11.69 9.57 -8.52
C SER A 92 -12.47 10.49 -9.48
N ILE A 93 -11.85 11.58 -9.97
CA ILE A 93 -12.48 12.58 -10.88
C ILE A 93 -12.44 12.12 -12.36
N GLY A 94 -12.31 10.82 -12.61
CA GLY A 94 -12.54 10.19 -13.92
C GLY A 94 -13.96 9.63 -14.12
N GLY A 95 -14.81 9.69 -13.08
CA GLY A 95 -16.18 9.18 -13.09
C GLY A 95 -17.22 10.29 -12.92
N SER A 96 -17.40 11.12 -13.94
CA SER A 96 -18.63 11.90 -14.09
C SER A 96 -19.11 11.77 -15.53
N VAL A 97 -20.06 10.87 -15.71
CA VAL A 97 -21.15 10.95 -16.70
C VAL A 97 -22.37 10.29 -16.09
#